data_AF-A0A355DPV0-F1
#
_entry.id   AF-A0A355DPV0-F1
#
_cell.length_a   1.000
_cell.length_b   1.000
_cell.length_c   1.000
_cell.angle_alpha   90.00
_cell.angle_beta   90.00
_cell.angle_gamma   90.00
#
_symmetry.space_group_name_H-M   'P 1'
#
loop_
_entity.id
_entity.type
_entity.pdbx_description
1 polymer ?
#
loop_
_entity_poly.entity_id
_entity_poly.type
_entity_poly.pdbx_seq_one_letter_code
_entity_poly.pdbx_strand_id
1 'polypeptide(L)'
;MINEMKQAQPPLEFIPPALNPLVLQIVQQVLPLKLRFSTPIAQIEADNVESLVDLYRQFQEHKIRFLMAFRHPNVDDPLCMAYLLSRLVPKVAQQQGISLQHPIHAHFIYDRGIPLWAGEQMGWLYSRLGGTPIHRGKSDWRGLRSARDLFVNGQLPMAAAPEGATNGHNEVISPLEPGIAQLGFWCVEDLLKAGRSEQVLIVPVGIKYYYVESPWNSLEKLLSELETDSGLSVDQEHSEFPHEESELDDSTQTHSINHSQDSTLKSQKLLYRRLYRLSEHLLGLMEEFYTRFYHQ
;
A
#
# COMPACT_ATOMS: atom_id res chain seq x y z
N MET A 1 -18.76 -16.78 -20.38
CA MET A 1 -19.60 -15.81 -21.11
C MET A 1 -18.73 -14.62 -21.43
N ILE A 2 -18.41 -14.44 -22.72
CA ILE A 2 -17.68 -13.28 -23.23
C ILE A 2 -18.64 -12.11 -23.16
N ASN A 3 -18.46 -11.21 -22.20
CA ASN A 3 -19.32 -10.03 -22.08
C ASN A 3 -18.89 -9.06 -23.18
N GLU A 4 -19.68 -8.98 -24.25
CA GLU A 4 -19.50 -8.02 -25.33
C GLU A 4 -19.59 -6.60 -24.75
N MET A 5 -18.45 -5.93 -24.57
CA MET A 5 -18.39 -4.49 -24.25
C MET A 5 -18.81 -3.67 -25.48
N LYS A 6 -20.11 -3.72 -25.84
CA LYS A 6 -20.69 -2.98 -26.97
C LYS A 6 -21.44 -1.70 -26.58
N GLN A 7 -21.47 -1.35 -25.30
CA GLN A 7 -22.16 -0.15 -24.82
C GLN A 7 -21.32 0.61 -23.79
N ALA A 8 -21.44 1.94 -23.80
CA ALA A 8 -20.89 2.80 -22.77
C ALA A 8 -21.47 2.40 -21.40
N GLN A 9 -20.60 2.10 -20.45
CA GLN A 9 -20.99 1.77 -19.08
C GLN A 9 -21.56 3.02 -18.37
N PRO A 10 -22.54 2.85 -17.45
CA PRO A 10 -23.06 3.95 -16.67
C PRO A 10 -21.95 4.62 -15.84
N PRO A 11 -22.09 5.92 -15.50
CA PRO A 11 -21.10 6.63 -14.71
C PRO A 11 -20.93 5.98 -13.34
N LEU A 12 -19.69 5.96 -12.85
CA LEU A 12 -19.37 5.43 -11.52
C LEU A 12 -20.15 6.18 -10.44
N GLU A 13 -21.09 5.48 -9.81
CA GLU A 13 -21.96 6.03 -8.79
C GLU A 13 -21.19 6.33 -7.49
N PHE A 14 -21.55 7.46 -6.85
CA PHE A 14 -21.05 7.77 -5.51
C PHE A 14 -21.87 7.01 -4.48
N ILE A 15 -21.24 6.03 -3.83
CA ILE A 15 -21.84 5.30 -2.70
C ILE A 15 -21.42 5.99 -1.40
N PRO A 16 -22.34 6.61 -0.64
CA PRO A 16 -21.97 7.34 0.56
C PRO A 16 -21.44 6.40 1.67
N PRO A 17 -20.55 6.88 2.55
CA PRO A 17 -20.15 6.15 3.75
C PRO A 17 -21.37 5.90 4.64
N ALA A 18 -21.58 4.65 5.06
CA ALA A 18 -22.71 4.23 5.88
C ALA A 18 -22.28 3.15 6.87
N LEU A 19 -21.34 3.52 7.75
CA LEU A 19 -20.72 2.63 8.73
C LEU A 19 -21.79 1.81 9.47
N ASN A 20 -21.65 0.49 9.41
CA ASN A 20 -22.50 -0.45 10.13
C ASN A 20 -21.63 -1.20 11.15
N PRO A 21 -21.78 -0.93 12.46
CA PRO A 21 -20.98 -1.56 13.50
C PRO A 21 -21.01 -3.10 13.48
N LEU A 22 -22.16 -3.70 13.15
CA LEU A 22 -22.29 -5.16 13.07
C LEU A 22 -21.48 -5.73 11.90
N VAL A 23 -21.55 -5.09 10.72
CA VAL A 23 -20.74 -5.50 9.57
C VAL A 23 -19.26 -5.35 9.88
N LEU A 24 -18.85 -4.23 10.46
CA LEU A 24 -17.47 -4.00 10.88
C LEU A 24 -17.00 -5.08 11.86
N GLN A 25 -17.80 -5.40 12.88
CA GLN A 25 -17.46 -6.42 13.88
C GLN A 25 -17.29 -7.79 13.23
N ILE A 26 -18.20 -8.19 12.33
CA ILE A 26 -18.08 -9.46 11.59
C ILE A 26 -16.79 -9.49 10.77
N VAL A 27 -16.50 -8.42 10.03
CA VAL A 27 -15.28 -8.33 9.21
C VAL A 27 -14.02 -8.41 10.08
N GLN A 28 -13.97 -7.69 11.20
CA GLN A 28 -12.83 -7.72 12.12
C GLN A 28 -12.63 -9.11 12.77
N GLN A 29 -13.72 -9.85 13.01
CA GLN A 29 -13.64 -11.23 13.53
C GLN A 29 -13.16 -12.24 12.47
N VAL A 30 -13.62 -12.11 11.23
CA VAL A 30 -13.24 -13.00 10.12
C VAL A 30 -11.83 -12.69 9.58
N LEU A 31 -11.35 -11.45 9.75
CA LEU A 31 -10.11 -10.95 9.17
C LEU A 31 -8.89 -11.88 9.34
N PRO A 32 -8.56 -12.43 10.54
CA PRO A 32 -7.38 -13.30 10.68
C PRO A 32 -7.48 -14.59 9.85
N LEU A 33 -8.69 -15.15 9.71
CA LEU A 33 -8.90 -16.33 8.87
C LEU A 33 -8.78 -15.97 7.39
N LYS A 34 -9.36 -14.83 6.98
CA LYS A 34 -9.22 -14.33 5.61
C LYS A 34 -7.76 -14.10 5.23
N LEU A 35 -6.98 -13.44 6.08
CA LEU A 35 -5.54 -13.26 5.86
C LEU A 35 -4.85 -14.60 5.66
N ARG A 36 -5.08 -15.57 6.55
CA ARG A 36 -4.45 -16.89 6.51
C ARG A 36 -4.80 -17.71 5.26
N PHE A 37 -6.04 -17.61 4.75
CA PHE A 37 -6.52 -18.49 3.68
C PHE A 37 -6.63 -17.82 2.31
N SER A 38 -6.59 -16.48 2.24
CA SER A 38 -6.80 -15.73 0.99
C SER A 38 -5.61 -14.87 0.59
N THR A 39 -4.55 -14.81 1.39
CA THR A 39 -3.34 -14.02 1.11
C THR A 39 -2.08 -14.86 1.38
N PRO A 40 -0.93 -14.53 0.78
CA PRO A 40 0.36 -15.14 1.12
C PRO A 40 0.95 -14.61 2.44
N ILE A 41 0.22 -13.77 3.19
CA ILE A 41 0.72 -13.15 4.43
C ILE A 41 0.71 -14.18 5.55
N ALA A 42 1.90 -14.62 5.95
CA ALA A 42 2.08 -15.55 7.06
C ALA A 42 1.90 -14.88 8.44
N GLN A 43 2.43 -13.67 8.60
CA GLN A 43 2.44 -12.94 9.86
C GLN A 43 2.42 -11.44 9.63
N ILE A 44 1.83 -10.71 10.57
CA ILE A 44 1.83 -9.24 10.61
C ILE A 44 2.44 -8.81 11.95
N GLU A 45 3.49 -8.03 11.89
CA GLU A 45 4.13 -7.37 13.03
C GLU A 45 4.02 -5.86 12.85
N ALA A 46 4.07 -5.12 13.96
CA ALA A 46 4.04 -3.66 13.92
C ALA A 46 4.91 -3.08 15.04
N ASP A 47 5.71 -2.10 14.67
CA ASP A 47 6.50 -1.29 15.58
C ASP A 47 5.74 0.00 15.95
N ASN A 48 6.09 0.57 17.11
CA ASN A 48 5.56 1.84 17.59
C ASN A 48 4.03 1.94 17.72
N VAL A 49 3.35 0.81 17.94
CA VAL A 49 1.89 0.74 18.09
C VAL A 49 1.41 1.57 19.29
N GLU A 50 2.23 1.75 20.32
CA GLU A 50 1.96 2.61 21.47
C GLU A 50 1.64 4.06 21.09
N SER A 51 2.31 4.59 20.05
CA SER A 51 2.03 5.93 19.54
C SER A 51 0.62 5.99 18.97
N LEU A 52 0.19 4.95 18.26
CA LEU A 52 -1.15 4.88 17.70
C LEU A 52 -2.23 4.69 18.80
N VAL A 53 -1.94 3.93 19.84
CA VAL A 53 -2.80 3.82 21.03
C VAL A 53 -3.03 5.20 21.65
N ASP A 54 -1.97 5.99 21.84
CA ASP A 54 -2.10 7.34 22.39
C ASP A 54 -2.89 8.28 21.47
N LEU A 55 -2.67 8.22 20.16
CA LEU A 55 -3.45 8.99 19.18
C LEU A 55 -4.94 8.64 19.21
N TYR A 56 -5.29 7.36 19.30
CA TYR A 56 -6.69 6.95 19.47
C TYR A 56 -7.29 7.46 20.77
N ARG A 57 -6.55 7.41 21.89
CA ARG A 57 -6.97 7.99 23.17
C ARG A 57 -7.24 9.50 23.03
N GLN A 58 -6.28 10.26 22.51
CA GLN A 58 -6.42 11.71 22.33
C GLN A 58 -7.58 12.07 21.38
N PHE A 59 -7.81 11.27 20.33
CA PHE A 59 -8.94 11.45 19.42
C PHE A 59 -10.28 11.23 20.13
N GLN A 60 -10.40 10.17 20.93
CA GLN A 60 -11.61 9.86 21.71
C GLN A 60 -11.87 10.88 22.82
N GLU A 61 -10.82 11.53 23.32
CA GLU A 61 -10.90 12.66 24.26
C GLU A 61 -11.18 14.00 23.56
N HIS A 62 -11.43 14.01 22.25
CA HIS A 62 -11.68 15.21 21.44
C HIS A 62 -10.54 16.24 21.51
N LYS A 63 -9.29 15.78 21.65
CA LYS A 63 -8.09 16.66 21.62
C LYS A 63 -7.52 16.80 20.22
N ILE A 64 -7.68 15.77 19.39
CA ILE A 64 -7.11 15.74 18.05
C ILE A 64 -8.09 15.18 17.00
N ARG A 65 -7.85 15.54 15.75
CA ARG A 65 -8.24 14.80 14.56
C ARG A 65 -6.97 14.26 13.93
N PHE A 66 -7.00 13.02 13.42
CA PHE A 66 -5.82 12.49 12.72
C PHE A 66 -6.16 11.66 11.49
N LEU A 67 -5.23 11.66 10.53
CA LEU A 67 -5.29 10.91 9.29
C LEU A 67 -4.04 10.03 9.18
N MET A 68 -4.25 8.71 9.10
CA MET A 68 -3.18 7.73 8.84
C MET A 68 -2.84 7.70 7.35
N ALA A 69 -1.69 8.28 7.00
CA ALA A 69 -1.14 8.28 5.65
C ALA A 69 -0.29 7.02 5.47
N PHE A 70 -0.92 5.93 5.04
CA PHE A 70 -0.27 4.63 4.95
C PHE A 70 0.33 4.37 3.57
N ARG A 71 1.51 3.75 3.52
CA ARG A 71 2.15 3.26 2.29
C ARG A 71 1.24 2.27 1.57
N HIS A 72 1.25 2.26 0.23
CA HIS A 72 0.44 1.30 -0.55
C HIS A 72 1.25 0.41 -1.50
N PRO A 73 2.25 -0.37 -1.06
CA PRO A 73 3.02 -1.21 -1.97
C PRO A 73 2.25 -2.44 -2.50
N ASN A 74 1.18 -2.90 -1.85
CA ASN A 74 0.46 -4.13 -2.21
C ASN A 74 -1.08 -3.98 -2.12
N VAL A 75 -1.82 -4.78 -2.90
CA VAL A 75 -3.30 -4.83 -2.81
C VAL A 75 -3.82 -5.32 -1.46
N ASP A 76 -3.00 -6.06 -0.69
CA ASP A 76 -3.35 -6.57 0.63
C ASP A 76 -3.17 -5.56 1.78
N ASP A 77 -2.58 -4.38 1.52
CA ASP A 77 -2.33 -3.35 2.55
C ASP A 77 -3.57 -2.96 3.37
N PRO A 78 -4.79 -2.83 2.79
CA PRO A 78 -5.97 -2.53 3.58
C PRO A 78 -6.30 -3.62 4.61
N LEU A 79 -5.97 -4.90 4.33
CA LEU A 79 -6.15 -5.99 5.29
C LEU A 79 -5.11 -5.90 6.41
N CYS A 80 -3.87 -5.50 6.09
CA CYS A 80 -2.82 -5.21 7.07
C CYS A 80 -3.22 -4.06 8.00
N MET A 81 -3.71 -2.95 7.44
CA MET A 81 -4.24 -1.82 8.22
C MET A 81 -5.44 -2.23 9.09
N ALA A 82 -6.37 -3.01 8.55
CA ALA A 82 -7.49 -3.53 9.34
C ALA A 82 -7.02 -4.44 10.48
N TYR A 83 -5.94 -5.21 10.29
CA TYR A 83 -5.38 -6.09 11.32
C TYR A 83 -4.67 -5.29 12.41
N LEU A 84 -3.87 -4.29 12.01
CA LEU A 84 -3.25 -3.33 12.92
C LEU A 84 -4.29 -2.72 13.87
N LEU A 85 -5.39 -2.19 13.31
CA LEU A 85 -6.42 -1.51 14.09
C LEU A 85 -7.28 -2.47 14.92
N SER A 86 -7.66 -3.63 14.38
CA SER A 86 -8.58 -4.54 15.07
C SER A 86 -7.92 -5.50 16.05
N ARG A 87 -6.59 -5.74 15.94
CA ARG A 87 -5.87 -6.73 16.74
C ARG A 87 -4.69 -6.14 17.49
N LEU A 88 -3.79 -5.44 16.81
CA LEU A 88 -2.53 -4.98 17.42
C LEU A 88 -2.74 -3.79 18.34
N VAL A 89 -3.49 -2.77 17.90
CA VAL A 89 -3.78 -1.58 18.74
C VAL A 89 -4.52 -1.96 20.03
N PRO A 90 -5.62 -2.75 20.02
CA PRO A 90 -6.28 -3.19 21.25
C PRO A 90 -5.38 -4.03 22.16
N LYS A 91 -4.54 -4.90 21.59
CA LYS A 91 -3.60 -5.73 22.35
C LYS A 91 -2.58 -4.86 23.09
N VAL A 92 -1.99 -3.88 22.42
CA VAL A 92 -1.01 -2.98 23.02
C VAL A 92 -1.66 -2.04 24.03
N ALA A 93 -2.87 -1.53 23.76
CA ALA A 93 -3.63 -0.74 24.71
C ALA A 93 -3.89 -1.52 26.02
N GLN A 94 -4.28 -2.80 25.91
CA GLN A 94 -4.48 -3.68 27.07
C GLN A 94 -3.18 -3.90 27.85
N GLN A 95 -2.05 -4.12 27.16
CA GLN A 95 -0.74 -4.28 27.80
C GLN A 95 -0.29 -3.03 28.56
N GLN A 96 -0.68 -1.84 28.10
CA GLN A 96 -0.39 -0.56 28.76
C GLN A 96 -1.43 -0.14 29.80
N GLY A 97 -2.50 -0.93 30.00
CA GLY A 97 -3.60 -0.56 30.90
C GLY A 97 -4.41 0.66 30.43
N ILE A 98 -4.36 0.97 29.13
CA ILE A 98 -5.13 2.07 28.52
C ILE A 98 -6.46 1.52 28.02
N SER A 99 -7.56 2.12 28.46
CA SER A 99 -8.90 1.80 27.97
C SER A 99 -9.22 2.67 26.75
N LEU A 100 -9.53 2.04 25.61
CA LEU A 100 -10.01 2.70 24.41
C LEU A 100 -11.46 2.32 24.14
N GLN A 101 -12.25 3.27 23.64
CA GLN A 101 -13.61 3.01 23.19
C GLN A 101 -13.58 2.21 21.88
N HIS A 102 -14.44 1.19 21.77
CA HIS A 102 -14.56 0.38 20.56
C HIS A 102 -15.66 0.92 19.62
N PRO A 103 -15.55 0.72 18.30
CA PRO A 103 -14.50 -0.02 17.61
C PRO A 103 -13.23 0.81 17.36
N ILE A 104 -12.07 0.15 17.38
CA ILE A 104 -10.83 0.73 16.85
C ILE A 104 -10.81 0.47 15.35
N HIS A 105 -11.03 1.54 14.59
CA HIS A 105 -11.17 1.52 13.13
C HIS A 105 -10.90 2.91 12.56
N ALA A 106 -10.93 3.05 11.23
CA ALA A 106 -10.81 4.33 10.55
C ALA A 106 -11.79 4.42 9.38
N HIS A 107 -12.28 5.62 9.12
CA HIS A 107 -12.81 5.97 7.80
C HIS A 107 -11.67 5.87 6.78
N PHE A 108 -11.96 5.47 5.55
CA PHE A 108 -10.93 5.34 4.53
C PHE A 108 -11.38 5.82 3.17
N ILE A 109 -10.42 6.27 2.37
CA ILE A 109 -10.65 6.70 0.99
C ILE A 109 -10.36 5.51 0.07
N TYR A 110 -11.24 5.25 -0.89
CA TYR A 110 -11.03 4.24 -1.91
C TYR A 110 -11.38 4.75 -3.31
N ASP A 111 -10.82 4.13 -4.35
CA ASP A 111 -11.13 4.51 -5.72
C ASP A 111 -12.54 4.07 -6.08
N ARG A 112 -13.34 5.00 -6.62
CA ARG A 112 -14.68 4.71 -7.12
C ARG A 112 -14.71 3.66 -8.24
N GLY A 113 -13.58 3.40 -8.90
CA GLY A 113 -13.43 2.34 -9.90
C GLY A 113 -13.37 0.93 -9.33
N ILE A 114 -13.15 0.73 -8.01
CA ILE A 114 -13.01 -0.60 -7.42
C ILE A 114 -14.19 -1.55 -7.73
N PRO A 115 -15.46 -1.12 -7.63
CA PRO A 115 -16.59 -1.98 -7.96
C PRO A 115 -16.59 -2.53 -9.39
N LEU A 116 -15.93 -1.88 -10.36
CA LEU A 116 -15.87 -2.36 -11.75
C LEU A 116 -15.06 -3.66 -11.88
N TRP A 117 -14.00 -3.82 -11.10
CA TRP A 117 -13.10 -4.97 -11.20
C TRP A 117 -13.21 -5.93 -10.01
N ALA A 118 -13.60 -5.43 -8.84
CA ALA A 118 -13.79 -6.23 -7.63
C ALA A 118 -15.26 -6.67 -7.40
N GLY A 119 -16.17 -6.21 -8.26
CA GLY A 119 -17.61 -6.48 -8.18
C GLY A 119 -18.40 -5.47 -7.33
N GLU A 120 -19.67 -5.30 -7.66
CA GLU A 120 -20.56 -4.28 -7.05
C GLU A 120 -20.70 -4.44 -5.53
N GLN A 121 -20.61 -5.67 -5.02
CA GLN A 121 -20.68 -5.98 -3.58
C GLN A 121 -19.56 -5.30 -2.77
N MET A 122 -18.42 -5.02 -3.39
CA MET A 122 -17.31 -4.34 -2.72
C MET A 122 -17.62 -2.87 -2.42
N GLY A 123 -18.38 -2.20 -3.29
CA GLY A 123 -18.86 -0.85 -3.03
C GLY A 123 -19.78 -0.79 -1.81
N TRP A 124 -20.71 -1.76 -1.72
CA TRP A 124 -21.55 -1.92 -0.53
C TRP A 124 -20.72 -2.20 0.72
N LEU A 125 -19.79 -3.14 0.65
CA LEU A 125 -18.96 -3.52 1.79
C LEU A 125 -18.14 -2.33 2.30
N TYR A 126 -17.46 -1.60 1.41
CA TYR A 126 -16.66 -0.43 1.80
C TYR A 126 -17.51 0.68 2.41
N SER A 127 -18.68 0.97 1.84
CA SER A 127 -19.64 1.89 2.45
C SER A 127 -20.01 1.45 3.88
N ARG A 128 -20.30 0.16 4.10
CA ARG A 128 -20.63 -0.39 5.43
C ARG A 128 -19.45 -0.45 6.39
N LEU A 129 -18.23 -0.42 5.88
CA LEU A 129 -17.01 -0.26 6.68
C LEU A 129 -16.63 1.21 6.92
N GLY A 130 -17.45 2.16 6.47
CA GLY A 130 -17.22 3.59 6.66
C GLY A 130 -16.27 4.22 5.65
N GLY A 131 -16.02 3.57 4.52
CA GLY A 131 -15.22 4.10 3.42
C GLY A 131 -15.98 5.11 2.57
N THR A 132 -15.26 6.08 2.00
CA THR A 132 -15.80 7.06 1.05
C THR A 132 -15.09 6.97 -0.32
N PRO A 133 -15.83 6.92 -1.43
CA PRO A 133 -15.23 6.80 -2.76
C PRO A 133 -14.77 8.16 -3.31
N ILE A 134 -13.56 8.19 -3.86
CA ILE A 134 -13.05 9.31 -4.66
C ILE A 134 -12.74 8.82 -6.08
N HIS A 135 -13.10 9.62 -7.08
CA HIS A 135 -12.70 9.38 -8.47
C HIS A 135 -11.33 10.01 -8.74
N ARG A 136 -10.36 9.20 -9.15
CA ARG A 136 -9.01 9.67 -9.47
C ARG A 136 -8.97 10.43 -10.79
N GLY A 137 -8.10 11.44 -10.87
CA GLY A 137 -7.84 12.18 -12.12
C GLY A 137 -8.98 13.08 -12.62
N LYS A 138 -10.08 13.24 -11.87
CA LYS A 138 -11.16 14.20 -12.17
C LYS A 138 -11.57 14.98 -10.92
N SER A 139 -12.16 16.14 -11.12
CA SER A 139 -12.71 16.98 -10.05
C SER A 139 -13.95 16.35 -9.42
N ASP A 140 -13.74 15.44 -8.46
CA ASP A 140 -14.79 14.77 -7.70
C ASP A 140 -15.17 15.54 -6.43
N TRP A 141 -15.87 16.65 -6.61
CA TRP A 141 -16.30 17.52 -5.51
C TRP A 141 -17.16 16.80 -4.46
N ARG A 142 -17.94 15.80 -4.88
CA ARG A 142 -18.80 15.03 -3.97
C ARG A 142 -17.97 14.11 -3.08
N GLY A 143 -17.01 13.39 -3.66
CA GLY A 143 -16.06 12.56 -2.90
C GLY A 143 -15.21 13.38 -1.95
N LEU A 144 -14.63 14.49 -2.42
CA LEU A 144 -13.82 15.39 -1.60
C LEU A 144 -14.61 16.01 -0.45
N ARG A 145 -15.86 16.45 -0.69
CA ARG A 145 -16.72 16.97 0.39
C ARG A 145 -17.00 15.90 1.43
N SER A 146 -17.25 14.66 1.02
CA SER A 146 -17.47 13.56 1.95
C SER A 146 -16.21 13.23 2.77
N ALA A 147 -15.03 13.18 2.16
CA ALA A 147 -13.78 12.94 2.88
C ALA A 147 -13.47 14.07 3.87
N ARG A 148 -13.68 15.33 3.47
CA ARG A 148 -13.53 16.51 4.33
C ARG A 148 -14.46 16.47 5.54
N ASP A 149 -15.74 16.17 5.33
CA ASP A 149 -16.72 16.04 6.41
C ASP A 149 -16.38 14.88 7.37
N LEU A 150 -16.02 13.70 6.84
CA LEU A 150 -15.58 12.58 7.66
C LEU A 150 -14.33 12.91 8.49
N PHE A 151 -13.37 13.65 7.93
CA PHE A 151 -12.16 14.00 8.68
C PHE A 151 -12.44 14.97 9.83
N VAL A 152 -13.31 15.95 9.60
CA VAL A 152 -13.56 17.00 10.59
C VAL A 152 -14.62 16.60 11.63
N ASN A 153 -15.65 15.84 11.21
CA ASN A 153 -16.84 15.52 12.00
C ASN A 153 -17.02 14.01 12.28
N GLY A 154 -16.22 13.14 11.64
CA GLY A 154 -16.34 11.70 11.79
C GLY A 154 -16.13 11.20 13.21
N GLN A 155 -16.73 10.04 13.50
CA GLN A 155 -16.57 9.33 14.77
C GLN A 155 -15.31 8.47 14.82
N LEU A 156 -14.65 8.29 13.68
CA LEU A 156 -13.40 7.57 13.53
C LEU A 156 -12.35 8.48 12.87
N PRO A 157 -11.05 8.26 13.10
CA PRO A 157 -10.01 8.92 12.34
C PRO A 157 -10.07 8.50 10.86
N MET A 158 -9.30 9.18 10.00
CA MET A 158 -9.20 8.81 8.59
C MET A 158 -7.95 7.98 8.30
N ALA A 159 -7.98 7.20 7.22
CA ALA A 159 -6.84 6.52 6.64
C ALA A 159 -6.88 6.66 5.11
N ALA A 160 -5.74 6.94 4.50
CA ALA A 160 -5.63 6.99 3.05
C ALA A 160 -4.19 6.76 2.60
N ALA A 161 -4.04 6.16 1.42
CA ALA A 161 -2.75 6.04 0.77
C ALA A 161 -2.40 7.35 0.03
N PRO A 162 -1.35 8.08 0.44
CA PRO A 162 -0.98 9.33 -0.20
C PRO A 162 -0.40 9.14 -1.61
N GLU A 163 0.00 7.93 -1.99
CA GLU A 163 0.55 7.60 -3.32
C GLU A 163 -0.50 7.50 -4.42
N GLY A 164 -1.78 7.50 -4.04
CA GLY A 164 -2.87 7.32 -4.98
C GLY A 164 -3.03 5.87 -5.40
N ALA A 165 -2.00 5.11 -5.79
CA ALA A 165 -2.12 3.75 -6.31
C ALA A 165 -1.13 2.76 -5.68
N THR A 166 -1.31 1.46 -5.95
CA THR A 166 -0.30 0.47 -5.58
C THR A 166 0.93 0.60 -6.45
N ASN A 167 2.12 0.55 -5.84
CA ASN A 167 3.36 0.70 -6.59
C ASN A 167 4.18 -0.60 -6.73
N GLY A 168 3.87 -1.65 -5.96
CA GLY A 168 4.57 -2.94 -6.03
C GLY A 168 5.97 -2.95 -5.41
N HIS A 169 6.41 -1.86 -4.77
CA HIS A 169 7.78 -1.71 -4.28
C HIS A 169 7.81 -1.40 -2.78
N ASN A 170 8.57 -2.19 -2.01
CA ASN A 170 8.82 -1.90 -0.60
C ASN A 170 9.70 -0.66 -0.41
N GLU A 171 10.81 -0.59 -1.13
CA GLU A 171 11.90 0.38 -0.88
C GLU A 171 11.73 1.71 -1.64
N VAL A 172 10.85 1.74 -2.66
CA VAL A 172 10.64 2.91 -3.50
C VAL A 172 9.27 3.52 -3.19
N ILE A 173 9.28 4.81 -2.87
CA ILE A 173 8.06 5.58 -2.61
C ILE A 173 7.62 6.29 -3.89
N SER A 174 6.37 6.06 -4.31
CA SER A 174 5.78 6.83 -5.41
C SER A 174 5.60 8.28 -5.01
N PRO A 175 5.56 9.23 -5.96
CA PRO A 175 5.23 10.62 -5.67
C PRO A 175 3.96 10.73 -4.84
N LEU A 176 4.01 11.54 -3.78
CA LEU A 176 2.88 11.74 -2.90
C LEU A 176 1.91 12.75 -3.51
N GLU A 177 0.65 12.38 -3.60
CA GLU A 177 -0.43 13.27 -4.01
C GLU A 177 -0.64 14.35 -2.93
N PRO A 178 -0.81 15.63 -3.31
CA PRO A 178 -0.98 16.71 -2.35
C PRO A 178 -2.31 16.64 -1.58
N GLY A 179 -3.25 15.80 -2.02
CA GLY A 179 -4.60 15.72 -1.48
C GLY A 179 -4.67 15.42 0.02
N ILE A 180 -3.76 14.61 0.55
CA ILE A 180 -3.73 14.28 1.98
C ILE A 180 -3.31 15.49 2.83
N ALA A 181 -2.26 16.20 2.42
CA ALA A 181 -1.86 17.44 3.08
C ALA A 181 -2.96 18.51 2.99
N GLN A 182 -3.60 18.64 1.82
CA GLN A 182 -4.71 19.57 1.61
C GLN A 182 -5.93 19.26 2.50
N LEU A 183 -6.27 17.99 2.68
CA LEU A 183 -7.31 17.56 3.62
C LEU A 183 -6.96 17.94 5.06
N GLY A 184 -5.68 17.86 5.44
CA GLY A 184 -5.16 18.36 6.72
C GLY A 184 -5.48 19.84 6.95
N PHE A 185 -5.08 20.69 6.01
CA PHE A 185 -5.35 22.13 6.11
C PHE A 185 -6.85 22.46 6.12
N TRP A 186 -7.65 21.81 5.28
CA TRP A 186 -9.10 22.01 5.28
C TRP A 186 -9.77 21.57 6.58
N CYS A 187 -9.29 20.49 7.20
CA CYS A 187 -9.75 20.08 8.51
C CYS A 187 -9.49 21.17 9.56
N VAL A 188 -8.28 21.73 9.60
CA VAL A 188 -7.94 22.85 10.50
C VAL A 188 -8.86 24.06 10.26
N GLU A 189 -9.04 24.47 9.01
CA GLU A 189 -9.93 25.60 8.66
C GLU A 189 -11.36 25.38 9.14
N ASP A 190 -11.89 24.16 8.99
CA ASP A 190 -13.26 23.84 9.36
C ASP A 190 -13.44 23.75 10.88
N LEU A 191 -12.44 23.25 11.60
CA LEU A 191 -12.42 23.28 13.07
C LEU A 191 -12.43 24.73 13.58
N LEU A 192 -11.57 25.58 13.02
CA LEU A 192 -11.52 27.01 13.38
C LEU A 192 -12.85 27.72 13.10
N LYS A 193 -13.47 27.48 11.94
CA LYS A 193 -14.80 28.03 11.62
C LYS A 193 -15.89 27.54 12.58
N ALA A 194 -15.77 26.31 13.06
CA ALA A 194 -16.69 25.72 14.04
C ALA A 194 -16.37 26.11 15.49
N GLY A 195 -15.33 26.92 15.74
CA GLY A 195 -14.90 27.29 17.09
C GLY A 195 -14.32 26.13 17.90
N ARG A 196 -13.82 25.08 17.23
CA ARG A 196 -13.22 23.90 17.86
C ARG A 196 -11.69 23.99 17.79
N SER A 197 -11.03 23.45 18.81
CA SER A 197 -9.58 23.66 19.06
C SER A 197 -8.74 22.39 18.93
N GLU A 198 -9.30 21.31 18.36
CA GLU A 198 -8.58 20.07 18.17
C GLU A 198 -7.38 20.27 17.23
N GLN A 199 -6.26 19.63 17.57
CA GLN A 199 -5.10 19.62 16.68
C GLN A 199 -5.33 18.63 15.54
N VAL A 200 -4.81 18.93 14.36
CA VAL A 200 -4.91 18.03 13.20
C VAL A 200 -3.55 17.40 12.94
N LEU A 201 -3.49 16.08 12.95
CA LEU A 201 -2.25 15.31 12.75
C LEU A 201 -2.34 14.46 11.47
N ILE A 202 -1.23 14.38 10.74
CA ILE A 202 -1.02 13.41 9.67
C ILE A 202 0.00 12.39 10.18
N VAL A 203 -0.41 11.13 10.25
CA VAL A 203 0.36 10.05 10.86
C VAL A 203 0.87 9.14 9.75
N PRO A 204 2.16 9.20 9.39
CA PRO A 204 2.72 8.30 8.38
C PRO A 204 2.73 6.87 8.91
N VAL A 205 2.27 5.92 8.09
CA VAL A 205 2.32 4.49 8.42
C VAL A 205 3.12 3.77 7.34
N GLY A 206 4.29 3.26 7.71
CA GLY A 206 5.10 2.41 6.85
C GLY A 206 4.49 1.02 6.72
N ILE A 207 4.54 0.45 5.52
CA ILE A 207 4.20 -0.95 5.26
C ILE A 207 5.36 -1.56 4.47
N LYS A 208 5.84 -2.71 4.93
CA LYS A 208 6.93 -3.44 4.30
C LYS A 208 6.66 -4.94 4.35
N TYR A 209 6.85 -5.59 3.22
CA TYR A 209 6.70 -7.04 3.07
C TYR A 209 8.06 -7.72 3.00
N TYR A 210 8.17 -8.87 3.64
CA TYR A 210 9.36 -9.72 3.56
C TYR A 210 8.93 -11.15 3.25
N TYR A 211 9.75 -11.84 2.46
CA TYR A 211 9.59 -13.27 2.28
C TYR A 211 10.13 -14.00 3.51
N VAL A 212 9.30 -14.87 4.10
CA VAL A 212 9.74 -15.79 5.16
C VAL A 212 10.86 -16.69 4.62
N GLU A 213 10.66 -17.20 3.41
CA GLU A 213 11.66 -17.94 2.64
C GLU A 213 11.83 -17.24 1.29
N SER A 214 13.02 -16.71 1.04
CA SER A 214 13.27 -15.97 -0.20
C SER A 214 13.27 -16.91 -1.41
N PRO A 215 12.48 -16.64 -2.46
CA PRO A 215 12.28 -17.57 -3.58
C PRO A 215 13.40 -17.51 -4.64
N TRP A 216 14.66 -17.31 -4.22
CA TRP A 216 15.79 -17.06 -5.14
C TRP A 216 15.98 -18.17 -6.17
N ASN A 217 15.91 -19.43 -5.77
CA ASN A 217 16.05 -20.57 -6.69
C ASN A 217 14.92 -20.64 -7.72
N SER A 218 13.69 -20.34 -7.30
CA SER A 218 12.53 -20.30 -8.22
C SER A 218 12.64 -19.14 -9.20
N LEU A 219 13.13 -17.98 -8.74
CA LEU A 219 13.38 -16.82 -9.58
C LEU A 219 14.50 -17.09 -10.60
N GLU A 220 15.59 -17.73 -10.16
CA GLU A 220 16.69 -18.14 -11.03
C GLU A 220 16.22 -19.09 -12.14
N LYS A 221 15.39 -20.07 -11.77
CA LYS A 221 14.79 -20.99 -12.74
C LYS A 221 13.90 -20.25 -13.73
N LEU A 222 13.01 -19.38 -13.25
CA LEU A 222 12.12 -18.59 -14.11
C LEU A 222 12.90 -17.68 -15.05
N LEU A 223 13.96 -17.01 -14.57
CA LEU A 223 14.82 -16.21 -15.43
C LEU A 223 15.48 -17.06 -16.52
N SER A 224 15.97 -18.25 -16.17
CA SER A 224 16.59 -19.16 -17.15
C SER A 224 15.61 -19.62 -18.23
N GLU A 225 14.35 -19.90 -17.84
CA GLU A 225 13.26 -20.23 -18.76
C GLU A 225 12.96 -19.05 -19.69
N LEU A 226 12.77 -17.84 -19.15
CA LEU A 226 12.48 -16.64 -19.94
C LEU A 226 13.63 -16.26 -20.88
N GLU A 227 14.88 -16.37 -20.44
CA GLU A 227 16.05 -16.15 -21.29
C GLU A 227 16.07 -17.13 -22.47
N THR A 228 15.84 -18.42 -22.20
CA THR A 228 15.80 -19.46 -23.23
C THR A 228 14.66 -19.21 -24.23
N ASP A 229 13.46 -18.93 -23.72
CA ASP A 229 12.27 -18.67 -24.55
C ASP A 229 12.41 -17.39 -25.39
N SER A 230 13.21 -16.44 -24.92
CA SER A 230 13.53 -15.18 -25.63
C SER A 230 14.73 -15.31 -26.58
N GLY A 231 15.35 -16.49 -26.67
CA GLY A 231 16.54 -16.73 -27.50
C GLY A 231 17.85 -16.15 -26.94
N LEU A 232 17.86 -15.74 -25.67
CA LEU A 232 19.08 -15.33 -24.97
C LEU A 232 19.86 -16.55 -24.48
N SER A 233 21.16 -16.57 -24.80
CA SER A 233 22.06 -17.59 -24.27
C SER A 233 22.42 -17.27 -22.82
N VAL A 234 22.29 -18.25 -21.92
CA VAL A 234 22.61 -18.11 -20.49
C VAL A 234 24.10 -17.77 -20.28
N ASP A 235 24.99 -18.20 -21.19
CA ASP A 235 26.45 -18.18 -21.02
C ASP A 235 27.19 -16.86 -21.35
N GLN A 236 26.52 -15.78 -21.77
CA GLN A 236 27.22 -14.53 -22.18
C GLN A 236 27.70 -13.63 -21.01
N GLU A 237 28.16 -14.18 -19.89
CA GLU A 237 28.46 -13.38 -18.67
C GLU A 237 29.94 -13.18 -18.31
N HIS A 238 30.90 -13.69 -19.08
CA HIS A 238 32.33 -13.52 -18.72
C HIS A 238 33.03 -12.31 -19.31
N SER A 239 32.40 -11.51 -20.17
CA SER A 239 33.08 -10.36 -20.78
C SER A 239 32.12 -9.22 -21.04
N GLU A 240 32.55 -8.02 -20.67
CA GLU A 240 32.01 -6.72 -21.07
C GLU A 240 30.86 -6.18 -20.22
N PHE A 241 31.18 -5.72 -19.00
CA PHE A 241 30.84 -4.36 -18.56
C PHE A 241 31.93 -3.85 -17.59
N PRO A 242 32.28 -2.55 -17.60
CA PRO A 242 33.38 -2.02 -16.80
C PRO A 242 33.10 -2.15 -15.30
N HIS A 243 34.15 -2.50 -14.56
CA HIS A 243 34.19 -2.52 -13.10
C HIS A 243 33.72 -1.18 -12.51
N GLU A 244 32.48 -1.10 -12.03
CA GLU A 244 32.12 -0.17 -10.95
C GLU A 244 32.51 -0.82 -9.60
N GLU A 245 33.82 -1.02 -9.43
CA GLU A 245 34.47 -1.16 -8.12
C GLU A 245 35.13 0.18 -7.80
N SER A 246 34.34 1.16 -7.39
CA SER A 246 34.76 2.46 -6.82
C SER A 246 33.44 3.17 -6.48
N GLU A 247 33.01 3.42 -5.25
CA GLU A 247 33.70 3.87 -4.05
C GLU A 247 32.89 3.40 -2.83
N LEU A 248 33.54 2.77 -1.86
CA LEU A 248 33.15 2.83 -0.45
C LEU A 248 34.45 2.62 0.35
N ASP A 249 34.95 3.77 0.79
CA ASP A 249 36.22 4.00 1.46
C ASP A 249 36.50 2.97 2.57
N ASP A 250 37.65 2.33 2.43
CA ASP A 250 38.29 1.45 3.41
C ASP A 250 38.85 2.31 4.57
N SER A 251 38.00 2.66 5.52
CA SER A 251 38.47 3.09 6.85
C SER A 251 37.41 2.92 7.94
N THR A 252 37.00 1.68 8.22
CA THR A 252 36.63 1.31 9.59
C THR A 252 36.68 -0.20 9.77
N GLN A 253 37.85 -0.69 10.18
CA GLN A 253 38.00 -1.99 10.82
C GLN A 253 37.13 -2.04 12.07
N THR A 254 36.00 -2.75 12.03
CA THR A 254 35.58 -3.80 12.99
C THR A 254 34.14 -4.21 12.71
N HIS A 255 33.94 -5.39 12.13
CA HIS A 255 33.07 -6.43 12.67
C HIS A 255 33.02 -7.61 11.69
N SER A 256 33.18 -8.80 12.25
CA SER A 256 33.07 -10.08 11.56
C SER A 256 31.66 -10.24 10.98
N ILE A 257 31.47 -9.90 9.70
CA ILE A 257 30.21 -10.12 8.99
C ILE A 257 30.25 -11.51 8.37
N ASN A 258 29.17 -12.26 8.61
CA ASN A 258 29.00 -13.66 8.27
C ASN A 258 29.21 -13.94 6.77
N HIS A 259 30.13 -14.86 6.43
CA HIS A 259 30.40 -15.33 5.07
C HIS A 259 29.13 -15.75 4.27
N SER A 260 28.06 -16.17 4.97
CA SER A 260 26.78 -16.54 4.36
C SER A 260 26.02 -15.32 3.79
N GLN A 261 26.02 -14.18 4.48
CA GLN A 261 25.31 -12.98 4.04
C GLN A 261 25.94 -12.37 2.78
N ASP A 262 27.28 -12.39 2.68
CA ASP A 262 28.01 -11.93 1.50
C ASP A 262 27.72 -12.80 0.26
N SER A 263 27.60 -14.12 0.45
CA SER A 263 27.24 -15.04 -0.65
C SER A 263 25.81 -14.83 -1.17
N THR A 264 24.86 -14.55 -0.28
CA THR A 264 23.47 -14.25 -0.65
C THR A 264 23.36 -12.92 -1.39
N LEU A 265 24.07 -11.88 -0.95
CA LEU A 265 24.07 -10.58 -1.61
C LEU A 265 24.67 -10.68 -3.03
N LYS A 266 25.76 -11.44 -3.20
CA LYS A 266 26.36 -11.72 -4.51
C LYS A 266 25.39 -12.43 -5.46
N SER A 267 24.67 -13.45 -4.96
CA SER A 267 23.64 -14.16 -5.73
C SER A 267 22.47 -13.25 -6.12
N GLN A 268 22.01 -12.36 -5.24
CA GLN A 268 20.96 -11.38 -5.55
C GLN A 268 21.38 -10.40 -6.64
N LYS A 269 22.61 -9.85 -6.55
CA LYS A 269 23.15 -8.94 -7.57
C LYS A 269 23.22 -9.62 -8.94
N LEU A 270 23.62 -10.89 -8.98
CA LEU A 270 23.65 -11.69 -10.21
C LEU A 270 22.26 -11.84 -10.83
N LEU A 271 21.25 -12.22 -10.03
CA LEU A 271 19.87 -12.36 -10.51
C LEU A 271 19.31 -11.03 -11.03
N TYR A 272 19.62 -9.92 -10.36
CA TYR A 272 19.21 -8.59 -10.80
C TYR A 272 19.86 -8.21 -12.14
N ARG A 273 21.15 -8.50 -12.32
CA ARG A 273 21.87 -8.28 -13.58
C ARG A 273 21.25 -9.08 -14.73
N ARG A 274 20.93 -10.35 -14.48
CA ARG A 274 20.26 -11.23 -15.47
C ARG A 274 18.88 -10.69 -15.85
N LEU A 275 18.09 -10.24 -14.87
CA LEU A 275 16.79 -9.61 -15.13
C LEU A 275 16.93 -8.34 -16.00
N TYR A 276 17.91 -7.48 -15.69
CA TYR A 276 18.16 -6.27 -16.48
C TYR A 276 18.54 -6.61 -17.93
N ARG A 277 19.46 -7.55 -18.13
CA ARG A 277 19.86 -8.03 -19.47
C ARG A 277 18.67 -8.58 -20.26
N LEU A 278 17.86 -9.44 -19.63
CA LEU A 278 16.64 -9.97 -20.24
C LEU A 278 15.67 -8.85 -20.63
N SER A 279 15.50 -7.85 -19.77
CA SER A 279 14.62 -6.69 -20.03
C SER A 279 15.10 -5.88 -21.23
N GLU A 280 16.39 -5.54 -21.29
CA GLU A 280 17.00 -4.81 -22.42
C GLU A 280 16.84 -5.57 -23.74
N HIS A 281 17.10 -6.88 -23.75
CA HIS A 281 16.92 -7.71 -24.95
C HIS A 281 15.48 -7.71 -25.45
N LEU A 282 14.52 -7.89 -24.55
CA LEU A 282 13.11 -7.88 -24.92
C LEU A 282 12.66 -6.51 -25.43
N LEU A 283 13.13 -5.42 -24.81
CA LEU A 283 12.88 -4.06 -25.28
C LEU A 283 13.49 -3.83 -26.67
N GLY A 284 14.73 -4.27 -26.90
CA GLY A 284 15.39 -4.19 -28.20
C GLY A 284 14.63 -4.95 -29.29
N LEU A 285 14.17 -6.18 -29.00
CA LEU A 285 13.33 -6.95 -29.92
C LEU A 285 12.03 -6.21 -30.27
N MET A 286 11.38 -5.59 -29.29
CA MET A 286 10.18 -4.78 -29.53
C MET A 286 10.48 -3.54 -30.36
N GLU A 287 11.54 -2.80 -30.01
CA GLU A 287 11.95 -1.57 -30.71
C GLU A 287 12.34 -1.86 -32.16
N GLU A 288 13.12 -2.91 -32.43
CA GLU A 288 13.47 -3.32 -33.79
C GLU A 288 12.24 -3.69 -34.61
N PHE A 289 11.29 -4.42 -34.00
CA PHE A 289 10.03 -4.75 -34.64
C PHE A 289 9.24 -3.49 -35.01
N TYR A 290 9.01 -2.59 -34.06
CA TYR A 290 8.26 -1.36 -34.34
C TYR A 290 9.00 -0.43 -35.30
N THR A 291 10.32 -0.33 -35.23
CA THR A 291 11.11 0.43 -36.20
C THR A 291 10.91 -0.12 -37.59
N ARG A 292 11.00 -1.44 -37.78
CA ARG A 292 10.95 -2.07 -39.10
C ARG A 292 9.54 -2.05 -39.72
N PHE A 293 8.48 -2.08 -38.92
CA PHE A 293 7.09 -2.25 -39.40
C PHE A 293 6.17 -1.05 -39.17
N TYR A 294 6.55 -0.09 -38.33
CA TYR A 294 5.76 1.11 -38.00
C TYR A 294 6.54 2.40 -38.25
N HIS A 295 7.19 2.50 -39.41
CA HIS A 295 7.59 3.81 -39.95
C HIS A 295 6.34 4.60 -40.38
N GLN A 296 6.01 5.65 -39.62
CA GLN A 296 5.28 6.83 -40.10
C GLN A 296 6.17 8.05 -39.94
#